data_AF-A0A158B3B6-F1
#
_entry.id   AF-A0A158B3B6-F1
#
_cell.length_a   1.000
_cell.length_b   1.000
_cell.length_c   1.000
_cell.angle_alpha   90.00
_cell.angle_beta   90.00
_cell.angle_gamma   90.00
#
_symmetry.space_group_name_H-M   'P 1'
#
loop_
_entity.id
_entity.type
_entity.pdbx_description
1 polymer ?
#
loop_
_entity_poly.entity_id
_entity_poly.type
_entity_poly.pdbx_seq_one_letter_code
_entity_poly.pdbx_strand_id
1 'polypeptide(L)'
;MTKIRIPHYGTACLIALAIGASVDANAQLGATGRAGTASQGDVVHQAQNGVVRYHETTDAHGIVVREYVGTGGDVYAVSWRGPAMPDVRSLLGEHFEAFRQGASASAGDAGLHAAHVAQDDLVVENRVRLREFTGRAWLASDLPPGVTPDDIQ
;
A
#
# COMPACT_ATOMS: atom_id res chain seq x y z
N MET A 1 -29.73 -50.60 -48.78
CA MET A 1 -29.31 -49.27 -49.27
C MET A 1 -29.87 -48.22 -48.32
N THR A 2 -29.07 -47.21 -47.95
CA THR A 2 -29.45 -45.94 -47.25
C THR A 2 -29.56 -46.04 -45.72
N LYS A 3 -28.97 -45.22 -44.84
CA LYS A 3 -27.88 -44.21 -44.82
C LYS A 3 -27.51 -44.01 -43.33
N ILE A 4 -26.23 -43.81 -43.03
CA ILE A 4 -25.64 -43.52 -41.72
C ILE A 4 -26.05 -42.11 -41.22
N ARG A 5 -26.26 -41.94 -39.90
CA ARG A 5 -25.86 -40.74 -39.15
C ARG A 5 -25.49 -41.09 -37.70
N ILE A 6 -24.21 -40.90 -37.38
CA ILE A 6 -23.64 -40.96 -36.03
C ILE A 6 -23.69 -39.53 -35.48
N PRO A 7 -24.34 -39.24 -34.34
CA PRO A 7 -24.22 -37.93 -33.71
C PRO A 7 -22.96 -37.88 -32.84
N HIS A 8 -22.23 -36.76 -32.98
CA HIS A 8 -20.94 -36.47 -32.36
C HIS A 8 -21.06 -36.02 -30.89
N TYR A 9 -20.09 -36.50 -30.12
CA TYR A 9 -19.44 -35.96 -28.91
C TYR A 9 -19.98 -34.64 -28.33
N GLY A 10 -20.49 -34.72 -27.10
CA GLY A 10 -20.65 -33.57 -26.19
C GLY A 10 -19.72 -33.71 -24.99
N THR A 11 -18.42 -33.55 -25.19
CA THR A 11 -17.45 -33.44 -24.09
C THR A 11 -17.67 -32.09 -23.42
N ALA A 12 -18.39 -32.06 -22.29
CA ALA A 12 -18.57 -30.86 -21.48
C ALA A 12 -17.25 -30.54 -20.75
N CYS A 13 -16.48 -29.62 -21.32
CA CYS A 13 -15.32 -29.03 -20.67
C CYS A 13 -15.81 -28.02 -19.62
N LEU A 14 -15.90 -28.44 -18.35
CA LEU A 14 -16.11 -27.53 -17.23
C LEU A 14 -14.85 -26.69 -17.03
N ILE A 15 -14.84 -25.49 -17.61
CA ILE A 15 -13.86 -24.46 -17.28
C ILE A 15 -14.27 -23.91 -15.91
N ALA A 16 -13.63 -24.42 -14.86
CA ALA A 16 -13.68 -23.80 -13.54
C ALA A 16 -12.88 -22.48 -13.62
N LEU A 17 -13.57 -21.37 -13.81
CA LEU A 17 -13.00 -20.04 -13.74
C LEU A 17 -12.69 -19.74 -12.27
N ALA A 18 -11.46 -20.00 -11.84
CA ALA A 18 -10.97 -19.54 -10.55
C ALA A 18 -10.79 -18.02 -10.61
N ILE A 19 -11.76 -17.27 -10.08
CA ILE A 19 -11.61 -15.84 -9.86
C ILE A 19 -10.68 -15.70 -8.65
N GLY A 20 -9.39 -15.58 -8.90
CA GLY A 20 -8.43 -15.19 -7.88
C GLY A 20 -8.74 -13.76 -7.46
N ALA A 21 -9.22 -13.57 -6.23
CA ALA A 21 -9.19 -12.26 -5.60
C ALA A 21 -7.72 -11.91 -5.37
N SER A 22 -7.17 -11.00 -6.18
CA SER A 22 -5.90 -10.37 -5.89
C SER A 22 -6.05 -9.62 -4.57
N VAL A 23 -5.57 -10.21 -3.49
CA VAL A 23 -5.38 -9.47 -2.24
C VAL A 23 -4.19 -8.55 -2.48
N ASP A 24 -4.44 -7.25 -2.56
CA ASP A 24 -3.37 -6.23 -2.58
C ASP A 24 -2.67 -6.24 -1.22
N ALA A 25 -1.75 -7.18 -1.04
CA ALA A 25 -0.99 -7.37 0.20
C ALA A 25 0.16 -6.35 0.33
N ASN A 26 -0.16 -5.08 0.59
CA ASN A 26 0.86 -4.06 0.81
C ASN A 26 1.91 -4.52 1.85
N ALA A 27 3.19 -4.30 1.56
CA ALA A 27 4.29 -4.46 2.49
C ALA A 27 4.16 -3.45 3.64
N GLN A 28 4.43 -3.93 4.85
CA GLN A 28 4.30 -3.11 6.06
C GLN A 28 5.54 -2.23 6.22
N LEU A 29 5.37 -1.08 6.86
CA LEU A 29 6.47 -0.22 7.28
C LEU A 29 7.48 -1.02 8.13
N GLY A 30 8.77 -0.93 7.79
CA GLY A 30 9.85 -1.71 8.41
C GLY A 30 10.02 -3.13 7.88
N ALA A 31 9.08 -3.66 7.09
CA ALA A 31 9.21 -4.99 6.49
C ALA A 31 10.03 -4.94 5.20
N THR A 32 10.59 -6.09 4.81
CA THR A 32 11.21 -6.24 3.49
C THR A 32 10.18 -5.98 2.39
N GLY A 33 10.48 -5.03 1.52
CA GLY A 33 9.66 -4.67 0.37
C GLY A 33 9.44 -5.88 -0.54
N ARG A 34 8.36 -5.82 -1.33
CA ARG A 34 8.01 -6.92 -2.24
C ARG A 34 9.14 -7.20 -3.22
N ALA A 35 9.86 -8.29 -3.00
CA ALA A 35 10.76 -8.86 -3.99
C ALA A 35 9.93 -9.53 -5.10
N GLY A 36 9.53 -8.76 -6.11
CA GLY A 36 9.25 -9.27 -7.46
C GLY A 36 7.99 -10.13 -7.69
N THR A 37 7.07 -10.26 -6.74
CA THR A 37 5.72 -10.81 -7.02
C THR A 37 4.75 -9.67 -7.30
N ALA A 38 4.88 -9.09 -8.49
CA ALA A 38 3.96 -8.08 -9.00
C ALA A 38 2.57 -8.71 -9.21
N SER A 39 1.61 -8.36 -8.36
CA SER A 39 0.20 -8.47 -8.72
C SER A 39 -0.09 -7.50 -9.87
N GLN A 40 -1.14 -7.78 -10.66
CA GLN A 40 -1.53 -6.95 -11.79
C GLN A 40 -1.92 -5.54 -11.33
N GLY A 41 -0.94 -4.61 -11.32
CA GLY A 41 -1.10 -3.25 -10.81
C GLY A 41 0.13 -2.67 -10.11
N ASP A 42 1.13 -3.49 -9.75
CA ASP A 42 2.37 -3.01 -9.10
C ASP A 42 3.31 -2.34 -10.12
N VAL A 43 3.64 -1.07 -9.88
CA VAL A 43 4.59 -0.30 -10.71
C VAL A 43 5.72 0.23 -9.83
N VAL A 44 6.97 -0.08 -10.22
CA VAL A 44 8.16 0.51 -9.59
C VAL A 44 8.46 1.86 -10.21
N HIS A 45 8.47 2.90 -9.39
CA HIS A 45 8.82 4.25 -9.79
C HIS A 45 10.15 4.67 -9.20
N GLN A 46 10.88 5.50 -9.95
CA GLN A 46 12.05 6.21 -9.47
C GLN A 46 11.80 7.72 -9.56
N ALA A 47 11.97 8.43 -8.45
CA ALA A 47 11.79 9.88 -8.36
C ALA A 47 13.10 10.57 -7.95
N GLN A 48 13.15 11.90 -8.14
CA GLN A 48 14.26 12.76 -7.71
C GLN A 48 15.64 12.22 -8.16
N ASN A 49 15.81 12.02 -9.47
CA ASN A 49 17.04 11.47 -10.06
C ASN A 49 17.40 10.03 -9.61
N GLY A 50 16.43 9.26 -9.12
CA GLY A 50 16.62 7.88 -8.67
C GLY A 50 16.96 7.73 -7.19
N VAL A 51 16.93 8.84 -6.44
CA VAL A 51 17.15 8.86 -5.00
C VAL A 51 16.05 8.10 -4.26
N VAL A 52 14.83 8.14 -4.80
CA VAL A 52 13.67 7.48 -4.21
C VAL A 52 13.12 6.41 -5.13
N ARG A 53 12.85 5.23 -4.57
CA ARG A 53 12.19 4.11 -5.24
C ARG A 53 10.96 3.71 -4.46
N TYR A 54 9.84 3.51 -5.14
CA TYR A 54 8.63 2.99 -4.51
C TYR A 54 7.86 2.04 -5.41
N HIS A 55 7.08 1.17 -4.78
CA HIS A 55 6.03 0.37 -5.39
C HIS A 55 4.71 1.11 -5.23
N GLU A 56 3.90 1.21 -6.29
CA GLU A 56 2.57 1.82 -6.24
C GLU A 56 1.50 0.76 -6.52
N THR A 57 0.48 0.71 -5.67
CA THR A 57 -0.72 -0.11 -5.87
C THR A 57 -1.96 0.77 -5.83
N THR A 58 -3.04 0.32 -6.47
CA THR A 58 -4.35 0.98 -6.40
C THR A 58 -5.41 -0.09 -6.19
N ASP A 59 -6.17 0.02 -5.10
CA ASP A 59 -7.21 -0.96 -4.77
C ASP A 59 -8.51 -0.73 -5.57
N ALA A 60 -9.48 -1.64 -5.41
CA ALA A 60 -10.79 -1.56 -6.05
C ALA A 60 -11.63 -0.33 -5.63
N HIS A 61 -11.25 0.35 -4.55
CA HIS A 61 -11.88 1.56 -4.05
C HIS A 61 -11.19 2.84 -4.53
N GLY A 62 -10.11 2.72 -5.32
CA GLY A 62 -9.35 3.85 -5.84
C GLY A 62 -8.40 4.46 -4.80
N ILE A 63 -8.05 3.72 -3.75
CA ILE A 63 -7.00 4.10 -2.81
C ILE A 63 -5.66 3.72 -3.42
N VAL A 64 -4.84 4.73 -3.68
CA VAL A 64 -3.46 4.58 -4.14
C VAL A 64 -2.56 4.49 -2.91
N VAL A 65 -1.72 3.47 -2.85
CA VAL A 65 -0.70 3.29 -1.80
C VAL A 65 0.67 3.22 -2.46
N ARG A 66 1.65 3.93 -1.88
CA ARG A 66 3.05 3.83 -2.26
C ARG A 66 3.89 3.29 -1.11
N GLU A 67 4.79 2.39 -1.44
CA GLU A 67 5.72 1.75 -0.51
C GLU A 67 7.14 2.10 -0.92
N TYR A 68 7.82 2.92 -0.13
CA TYR A 68 9.14 3.44 -0.42
C TYR A 68 10.21 2.50 0.09
N VAL A 69 11.06 1.99 -0.80
CA VAL A 69 11.99 0.91 -0.51
C VAL A 69 13.43 1.41 -0.51
N GLY A 70 14.10 1.23 0.63
CA GLY A 70 15.50 1.61 0.83
C GLY A 70 16.46 0.74 0.03
N THR A 71 17.76 1.04 0.09
CA THR A 71 18.81 0.23 -0.55
C THR A 71 18.94 -1.16 0.07
N GLY A 72 18.59 -1.31 1.35
CA GLY A 72 18.52 -2.59 2.05
C GLY A 72 17.35 -3.48 1.63
N GLY A 73 16.38 -2.93 0.89
CA GLY A 73 15.18 -3.65 0.47
C GLY A 73 14.01 -3.48 1.43
N ASP A 74 14.17 -2.80 2.56
CA ASP A 74 13.10 -2.57 3.53
C ASP A 74 12.26 -1.34 3.20
N VAL A 75 10.98 -1.38 3.56
CA VAL A 75 10.03 -0.28 3.39
C VAL A 75 10.26 0.75 4.51
N TYR A 76 10.89 1.87 4.20
CA TYR A 76 11.17 2.92 5.19
C TYR A 76 10.05 3.98 5.28
N ALA A 77 9.18 4.03 4.28
CA ALA A 77 8.03 4.91 4.26
C ALA A 77 6.87 4.31 3.46
N VAL A 78 5.66 4.74 3.79
CA VAL A 78 4.44 4.48 3.03
C VAL A 78 3.66 5.77 2.86
N SER A 79 2.99 5.94 1.72
CA SER A 79 2.04 7.03 1.53
C SER A 79 0.76 6.53 0.89
N TRP A 80 -0.31 7.27 1.07
CA TRP A 80 -1.61 6.92 0.52
C TRP A 80 -2.42 8.13 0.12
N ARG A 81 -3.26 7.95 -0.89
CA ARG A 81 -4.29 8.92 -1.27
C ARG A 81 -5.51 8.24 -1.86
N GLY A 82 -6.69 8.80 -1.64
CA GLY A 82 -7.91 8.26 -2.25
C GLY A 82 -9.19 8.77 -1.62
N PRO A 83 -10.35 8.23 -2.04
CA PRO A 83 -11.65 8.65 -1.53
C PRO A 83 -11.96 8.14 -0.11
N ALA A 84 -11.12 7.25 0.42
CA ALA A 84 -11.24 6.66 1.75
C ALA A 84 -9.84 6.42 2.37
N MET A 85 -9.81 6.12 3.66
CA MET A 85 -8.59 5.75 4.38
C MET A 85 -8.23 4.29 4.09
N PRO A 86 -6.95 3.95 3.82
CA PRO A 86 -6.53 2.56 3.73
C PRO A 86 -6.61 1.86 5.10
N ASP A 87 -6.37 0.55 5.11
CA ASP A 87 -6.10 -0.18 6.35
C ASP A 87 -4.73 0.22 6.91
N VAL A 88 -4.70 1.33 7.65
CA VAL A 88 -3.49 1.88 8.29
C VAL A 88 -2.84 0.90 9.24
N ARG A 89 -3.62 0.01 9.86
CA ARG A 89 -3.06 -1.02 10.75
C ARG A 89 -2.20 -1.99 9.98
N SER A 90 -2.69 -2.45 8.82
CA SER A 90 -1.92 -3.31 7.93
C SER A 90 -0.69 -2.59 7.38
N LEU A 91 -0.79 -1.32 6.98
CA LEU A 91 0.35 -0.54 6.46
C LEU A 91 1.45 -0.29 7.51
N LEU A 92 1.08 0.02 8.76
CA LEU A 92 2.07 0.35 9.79
C LEU A 92 2.65 -0.87 10.52
N GLY A 93 1.99 -2.03 10.45
CA GLY A 93 2.46 -3.25 11.09
C GLY A 93 2.74 -3.07 12.58
N GLU A 94 3.96 -3.39 13.00
CA GLU A 94 4.39 -3.29 14.39
C GLU A 94 4.36 -1.85 14.94
N HIS A 95 4.51 -0.85 14.08
CA HIS A 95 4.49 0.57 14.46
C HIS A 95 3.08 1.10 14.74
N PHE A 96 2.03 0.34 14.44
CA PHE A 96 0.65 0.78 14.65
C PHE A 96 0.34 1.13 16.12
N GLU A 97 0.97 0.44 17.08
CA GLU A 97 0.78 0.74 18.50
C GLU A 97 1.39 2.10 18.90
N ALA A 98 2.55 2.47 18.36
CA ALA A 98 3.13 3.79 18.55
C ALA A 98 2.24 4.89 17.96
N PHE A 99 1.69 4.66 16.76
CA PHE A 99 0.69 5.55 16.16
C PHE A 99 -0.54 5.74 17.07
N ARG A 100 -1.10 4.66 17.60
CA ARG A 100 -2.29 4.71 18.47
C ARG A 100 -2.02 5.47 19.77
N GLN A 101 -0.84 5.30 20.36
CA GLN A 101 -0.42 6.03 21.57
C GLN A 101 -0.29 7.52 21.28
N GLY A 102 0.45 7.88 20.23
CA GLY A 102 0.62 9.27 19.84
C GLY A 102 -0.70 9.95 19.44
N ALA A 103 -1.56 9.27 18.68
CA ALA A 103 -2.89 9.77 18.32
C ALA A 103 -3.79 10.02 19.55
N SER A 104 -3.71 9.15 20.56
CA SER A 104 -4.46 9.30 21.81
C SER A 104 -3.94 10.47 22.65
N ALA A 105 -2.62 10.70 22.65
CA ALA A 105 -2.00 11.85 23.32
C ALA A 105 -2.37 13.17 22.65
N SER A 106 -2.44 13.21 21.32
CA SER A 106 -2.81 14.40 20.53
C SER A 106 -4.32 14.69 20.51
N ALA A 107 -5.17 13.75 20.94
CA ALA A 107 -6.63 13.91 20.94
C ALA A 107 -7.11 15.09 21.83
N GLY A 108 -6.29 15.51 22.80
CA GLY A 108 -6.57 16.67 23.66
C GLY A 108 -6.41 18.04 22.97
N ASP A 109 -5.71 18.11 21.83
CA ASP A 109 -5.37 19.39 21.15
C ASP A 109 -6.04 19.53 19.76
N ALA A 110 -6.38 18.41 19.09
CA ALA A 110 -6.92 18.44 17.72
C ALA A 110 -8.07 17.45 17.43
N GLY A 111 -8.59 16.73 18.44
CA GLY A 111 -9.55 15.65 18.24
C GLY A 111 -8.95 14.45 17.50
N LEU A 112 -9.77 13.42 17.23
CA LEU A 112 -9.38 12.15 16.58
C LEU A 112 -8.90 12.30 15.10
N HIS A 113 -8.60 13.53 14.68
CA HIS A 113 -8.07 13.93 13.38
C HIS A 113 -6.61 14.36 13.51
N ALA A 114 -5.82 13.70 14.35
CA ALA A 114 -4.40 14.02 14.54
C ALA A 114 -3.70 13.99 13.17
N ALA A 115 -3.52 15.18 12.60
CA ALA A 115 -2.96 15.40 11.28
C ALA A 115 -1.46 15.11 11.26
N HIS A 116 -0.86 14.98 12.44
CA HIS A 116 0.53 14.67 12.66
C HIS A 116 0.65 13.89 13.98
N VAL A 117 1.25 12.71 13.92
CA VAL A 117 1.68 11.92 15.06
C VAL A 117 3.18 11.71 14.91
N ALA A 118 3.96 12.12 15.90
CA ALA A 118 5.37 11.77 16.01
C ALA A 118 5.55 11.05 17.35
N GLN A 119 5.84 9.75 17.29
CA GLN A 119 6.03 8.93 18.48
C GLN A 119 7.21 7.98 18.23
N ASP A 120 8.20 8.06 19.11
CA ASP A 120 9.47 7.35 18.98
C ASP A 120 10.15 7.64 17.63
N ASP A 121 10.29 6.62 16.79
CA ASP A 121 10.86 6.74 15.43
C ASP A 121 9.80 6.92 14.34
N LEU A 122 8.53 6.69 14.67
CA LEU A 122 7.43 6.77 13.73
C LEU A 122 6.91 8.20 13.62
N VAL A 123 6.87 8.70 12.38
CA VAL A 123 6.12 9.91 12.04
C VAL A 123 4.99 9.53 11.09
N VAL A 124 3.78 10.01 11.38
CA VAL A 124 2.58 9.85 10.55
C VAL A 124 1.96 11.22 10.33
N GLU A 125 1.68 11.56 9.09
CA GLU A 125 0.96 12.76 8.72
C GLU A 125 -0.32 12.40 7.95
N ASN A 126 -1.41 13.06 8.28
CA ASN A 126 -2.74 12.82 7.71
C ASN A 126 -3.43 14.13 7.37
N ARG A 127 -4.14 14.14 6.26
CA ARG A 127 -4.93 15.29 5.79
C ARG A 127 -6.15 14.83 5.02
N VAL A 128 -7.21 15.62 5.12
CA VAL A 128 -8.37 15.49 4.23
C VAL A 128 -8.60 16.84 3.55
N ARG A 129 -8.65 16.85 2.22
CA ARG A 129 -9.11 18.01 1.44
C ARG A 129 -10.08 17.54 0.37
N LEU A 130 -11.16 18.28 0.15
CA LEU A 130 -12.12 18.00 -0.95
C LEU A 130 -12.60 16.53 -1.01
N ARG A 131 -12.76 15.86 0.14
CA ARG A 131 -13.14 14.44 0.27
C ARG A 131 -12.08 13.44 -0.26
N GLU A 132 -10.85 13.89 -0.43
CA GLU A 132 -9.69 13.04 -0.65
C GLU A 132 -8.90 12.95 0.65
N PHE A 133 -8.67 11.72 1.11
CA PHE A 133 -7.75 11.39 2.19
C PHE A 133 -6.35 11.33 1.60
N THR A 134 -5.39 11.95 2.28
CA THR A 134 -3.97 11.86 1.94
C THR A 134 -3.19 11.67 3.23
N GLY A 135 -2.23 10.76 3.24
CA GLY A 135 -1.37 10.57 4.38
C GLY A 135 -0.05 9.92 3.99
N ARG A 136 0.89 9.99 4.92
CA ARG A 136 2.21 9.40 4.80
C ARG A 136 2.72 9.00 6.18
N ALA A 137 3.51 7.94 6.22
CA ALA A 137 4.19 7.49 7.41
C ALA A 137 5.62 7.07 7.07
N TRP A 138 6.56 7.35 7.96
CA TRP A 138 7.95 6.96 7.79
C TRP A 138 8.65 6.75 9.13
N LEU A 139 9.75 6.01 9.06
CA LEU A 139 10.69 5.83 10.15
C LEU A 139 11.80 6.87 10.01
N ALA A 140 11.94 7.75 11.00
CA ALA A 140 12.87 8.88 10.92
C ALA A 140 14.33 8.43 10.84
N SER A 141 14.66 7.32 11.50
CA SER A 141 16.01 6.74 11.55
C SER A 141 16.37 5.93 10.28
N ASP A 142 15.38 5.51 9.50
CA ASP A 142 15.58 4.65 8.33
C ASP A 142 15.54 5.40 6.98
N LEU A 143 15.45 6.74 7.02
CA LEU A 143 15.54 7.54 5.80
C LEU A 143 16.90 7.32 5.10
N PRO A 144 16.91 6.88 3.82
CA PRO A 144 18.16 6.68 3.10
C PRO A 144 18.95 7.99 2.93
N PRO A 145 20.28 7.93 2.77
CA PRO A 145 21.10 9.11 2.54
C PRO A 145 20.59 9.93 1.35
N GLY A 146 20.31 11.21 1.58
CA GLY A 146 19.80 12.13 0.56
C GLY A 146 18.29 12.12 0.37
N VAL A 147 17.54 11.25 1.07
CA VAL A 147 16.08 11.28 1.14
C VAL A 147 15.65 12.14 2.32
N THR A 148 14.69 13.02 2.08
CA THR A 148 14.05 13.86 3.10
C THR A 148 12.55 13.52 3.20
N PRO A 149 11.86 13.91 4.28
CA PRO A 149 10.40 13.69 4.37
C PRO A 149 9.59 14.32 3.24
N ASP A 150 10.07 15.40 2.62
CA ASP A 150 9.40 16.06 1.49
C ASP A 150 9.40 15.21 0.21
N ASP A 151 10.27 14.21 0.17
CA ASP A 151 10.39 13.27 -0.93
C ASP A 151 9.34 12.15 -0.88
N ILE A 152 8.60 12.05 0.22
CA ILE A 152 7.49 11.10 0.46
C ILE A 152 6.16 11.82 0.18
N GLN A 153 5.47 11.38 -0.87
CA GLN A 153 4.26 12.04 -1.43
C GLN A 153 3.00 11.20 -1.30
#